data_AF-A0A7S1LQ59-F1
#
_entry.id   AF-A0A7S1LQ59-F1
#
_cell.length_a   1.000
_cell.length_b   1.000
_cell.length_c   1.000
_cell.angle_alpha   90.00
_cell.angle_beta   90.00
_cell.angle_gamma   90.00
#
_symmetry.space_group_name_H-M   'P 1'
#
loop_
_entity.id
_entity.type
_entity.pdbx_description
1 polymer ?
#
loop_
_entity_poly.entity_id
_entity_poly.type
_entity_poly.pdbx_seq_one_letter_code
_entity_poly.pdbx_strand_id
1 'polypeptide(L)'
;KDHMLSGFPEYWNVMTGFSPERVPAISTLAMEYAVFDKYYSSVPGPTVPNRLYFHSGTSDGTVHADDVDLEEGWPQRTMIDVLDQSNISWAGYYGDVSDLLYLRSPRMPRNIVNLHPMDDFFTRAAEGALPQYSWVSPQFYPSLSGQAQDQHPDHDVVEGERLMARVYEALRKSPKWNTTALFITYDEHGGFYDHVPPPQGIPNPDGKDATDDAYPFNFTREGIRVCSVLVSPLVKKGTVVHEAPDAQYEHGSIYRTLQNLWGFAEPPLTKRQAWAHPFDDVLSLSEPRGDCPTSVPTPHDSEERQRAVLEEQRKRKPNGLQKELYRMVEGLHGRSGDDADRFATQEEMGEHTRRMHELFRQEQLRKHRG
;
A
#
# COMPACT_ATOMS: atom_id res chain seq x y z
N LYS A 1 37.91 10.34 2.43
CA LYS A 1 36.77 9.87 1.62
C LYS A 1 35.81 11.03 1.25
N ASP A 2 36.01 12.25 1.78
CA ASP A 2 35.06 13.37 1.64
C ASP A 2 35.23 14.27 0.40
N HIS A 3 36.21 14.02 -0.48
CA HIS A 3 36.47 14.92 -1.62
C HIS A 3 35.94 14.44 -2.98
N MET A 4 35.42 13.21 -3.11
CA MET A 4 34.85 12.71 -4.39
C MET A 4 33.35 12.93 -4.54
N LEU A 5 32.65 13.39 -3.50
CA LEU A 5 31.17 13.37 -3.46
C LEU A 5 30.52 14.75 -3.35
N SER A 6 31.29 15.84 -3.30
CA SER A 6 30.75 17.21 -3.20
C SER A 6 30.08 17.71 -4.49
N GLY A 7 30.15 16.95 -5.59
CA GLY A 7 29.59 17.33 -6.89
C GLY A 7 28.18 16.82 -7.17
N PHE A 8 27.64 15.91 -6.36
CA PHE A 8 26.35 15.25 -6.63
C PHE A 8 25.56 14.91 -5.36
N PRO A 9 25.05 15.92 -4.63
CA PRO A 9 24.31 15.72 -3.39
C PRO A 9 23.03 14.87 -3.58
N GLU A 10 22.43 14.86 -4.77
CA GLU A 10 21.27 13.99 -5.06
C GLU A 10 21.60 12.49 -4.99
N TYR A 11 22.79 12.05 -5.43
CA TYR A 11 23.18 10.63 -5.31
C TYR A 11 23.40 10.22 -3.86
N TRP A 12 23.77 11.15 -2.98
CA TRP A 12 23.91 10.85 -1.55
C TRP A 12 22.55 10.50 -0.94
N ASN A 13 21.50 11.27 -1.23
CA ASN A 13 20.17 11.06 -0.66
C ASN A 13 19.62 9.67 -0.99
N VAL A 14 19.81 9.20 -2.23
CA VAL A 14 19.41 7.86 -2.67
C VAL A 14 20.10 6.75 -1.89
N MET A 15 21.33 6.98 -1.41
CA MET A 15 22.12 5.99 -0.66
C MET A 15 21.87 6.04 0.87
N THR A 16 21.02 6.95 1.34
CA THR A 16 20.73 7.12 2.77
C THR A 16 19.49 6.34 3.21
N GLY A 17 19.45 6.01 4.50
CA GLY A 17 18.26 5.47 5.17
C GLY A 17 17.96 6.25 6.44
N PHE A 18 16.73 6.17 6.92
CA PHE A 18 16.33 6.80 8.17
C PHE A 18 16.85 6.00 9.37
N SER A 19 17.31 6.72 10.41
CA SER A 19 17.63 6.09 11.69
C SER A 19 16.33 5.76 12.45
N PRO A 20 16.36 4.80 13.41
CA PRO A 20 15.17 4.46 14.19
C PRO A 20 14.52 5.64 14.91
N GLU A 21 15.28 6.67 15.27
CA GLU A 21 14.75 7.88 15.93
C GLU A 21 13.97 8.79 14.96
N ARG A 22 14.23 8.67 13.66
CA ARG A 22 13.53 9.43 12.60
C ARG A 22 12.25 8.73 12.16
N VAL A 23 12.19 7.41 12.29
CA VAL A 23 11.02 6.55 11.99
C VAL A 23 10.69 5.65 13.19
N PRO A 24 10.33 6.24 14.35
CA PRO A 24 10.23 5.53 15.61
C PRO A 24 9.01 4.62 15.73
N ALA A 25 7.91 4.89 15.02
CA ALA A 25 6.71 4.07 15.04
C ALA A 25 6.98 2.72 14.38
N ILE A 26 7.40 2.71 13.10
CA ILE A 26 7.69 1.45 12.39
C ILE A 26 8.86 0.70 13.02
N SER A 27 9.88 1.41 13.52
CA SER A 27 11.01 0.79 14.23
C SER A 27 10.58 0.09 15.51
N THR A 28 9.69 0.71 16.29
CA THR A 28 9.14 0.10 17.51
C THR A 28 8.31 -1.14 17.16
N LEU A 29 7.47 -1.06 16.14
CA LEU A 29 6.66 -2.20 15.69
C LEU A 29 7.55 -3.36 15.21
N ALA A 30 8.61 -3.09 14.47
CA ALA A 30 9.58 -4.09 14.04
C ALA A 30 10.28 -4.78 15.23
N MET A 31 10.64 -4.04 16.27
CA MET A 31 11.29 -4.60 17.47
C MET A 31 10.33 -5.40 18.36
N GLU A 32 9.06 -4.99 18.42
CA GLU A 32 8.05 -5.59 19.30
C GLU A 32 7.33 -6.79 18.68
N TYR A 33 7.37 -6.92 17.34
CA TYR A 33 6.67 -7.95 16.58
C TYR A 33 7.59 -8.70 15.60
N ALA A 34 7.16 -8.87 14.34
CA ALA A 34 7.92 -9.52 13.28
C ALA A 34 8.28 -8.53 12.18
N VAL A 35 9.56 -8.45 11.83
CA VAL A 35 10.06 -7.72 10.66
C VAL A 35 10.58 -8.69 9.62
N PHE A 36 10.27 -8.43 8.36
CA PHE A 36 10.78 -9.21 7.23
C PHE A 36 12.00 -8.49 6.68
N ASP A 37 13.17 -9.13 6.72
CA ASP A 37 14.39 -8.56 6.15
C ASP A 37 14.61 -8.95 4.68
N LYS A 38 13.74 -9.80 4.13
CA LYS A 38 13.76 -10.25 2.73
C LYS A 38 12.34 -10.34 2.14
N TYR A 39 11.61 -9.23 2.26
CA TYR A 39 10.35 -9.01 1.55
C TYR A 39 10.61 -8.10 0.35
N TYR A 40 10.18 -8.49 -0.85
CA TYR A 40 10.49 -7.80 -2.11
C TYR A 40 9.23 -7.19 -2.74
N SER A 41 9.40 -6.06 -3.43
CA SER A 41 8.37 -5.60 -4.36
C SER A 41 8.26 -6.62 -5.50
N SER A 42 7.04 -6.94 -5.93
CA SER A 42 6.81 -8.01 -6.91
C SER A 42 7.48 -7.77 -8.26
N VAL A 43 7.66 -6.50 -8.64
CA VAL A 43 8.34 -6.09 -9.87
C VAL A 43 9.28 -4.91 -9.62
N PRO A 44 10.36 -4.79 -10.41
CA PRO A 44 11.30 -3.66 -10.36
C PRO A 44 10.71 -2.43 -11.08
N GLY A 45 9.54 -1.99 -10.64
CA GLY A 45 8.74 -0.96 -11.29
C GLY A 45 8.07 -0.02 -10.28
N PRO A 46 7.32 0.97 -10.79
CA PRO A 46 6.69 2.00 -9.98
C PRO A 46 5.49 1.47 -9.18
N THR A 47 4.80 2.38 -8.50
CA THR A 47 3.64 2.14 -7.64
C THR A 47 2.58 1.25 -8.27
N VAL A 48 2.03 1.60 -9.44
CA VAL A 48 0.83 0.94 -9.98
C VAL A 48 1.03 -0.55 -10.23
N PRO A 49 2.05 -1.02 -10.98
CA PRO A 49 2.28 -2.45 -11.14
C PRO A 49 2.34 -3.19 -9.81
N ASN A 50 3.11 -2.70 -8.83
CA ASN A 50 3.22 -3.35 -7.52
C ASN A 50 1.89 -3.36 -6.74
N ARG A 51 1.07 -2.29 -6.82
CA ARG A 51 -0.26 -2.27 -6.20
C ARG A 51 -1.24 -3.25 -6.84
N LEU A 52 -1.14 -3.47 -8.15
CA LEU A 52 -1.91 -4.51 -8.83
C LEU A 52 -1.53 -5.91 -8.32
N TYR A 53 -0.26 -6.16 -8.03
CA TYR A 53 0.18 -7.45 -7.47
C TYR A 53 -0.40 -7.74 -6.08
N PHE A 54 -0.56 -6.74 -5.19
CA PHE A 54 -1.21 -6.94 -3.89
C PHE A 54 -2.59 -7.59 -4.02
N HIS A 55 -3.34 -7.18 -5.03
CA HIS A 55 -4.73 -7.58 -5.18
C HIS A 55 -4.94 -8.67 -6.23
N SER A 56 -4.08 -8.83 -7.22
CA SER A 56 -4.32 -9.77 -8.32
C SER A 56 -3.16 -10.70 -8.62
N GLY A 57 -1.98 -10.46 -8.02
CA GLY A 57 -0.80 -11.29 -8.27
C GLY A 57 -0.20 -11.16 -9.67
N THR A 58 -0.61 -10.13 -10.41
CA THR A 58 -0.11 -9.74 -11.74
C THR A 58 -0.34 -8.25 -11.96
N SER A 59 0.38 -7.64 -12.90
CA SER A 59 0.09 -6.32 -13.45
C SER A 59 -0.56 -6.39 -14.83
N ASP A 60 -1.03 -7.57 -15.26
CA ASP A 60 -1.62 -7.82 -16.57
C ASP A 60 -0.68 -7.56 -17.77
N GLY A 61 0.63 -7.63 -17.54
CA GLY A 61 1.65 -7.30 -18.54
C GLY A 61 2.09 -5.82 -18.50
N THR A 62 1.49 -5.01 -17.63
CA THR A 62 1.82 -3.59 -17.50
C THR A 62 3.11 -3.39 -16.67
N VAL A 63 4.00 -2.50 -17.13
CA VAL A 63 5.29 -2.18 -16.47
C VAL A 63 5.36 -0.75 -15.91
N HIS A 64 4.43 0.12 -16.30
CA HIS A 64 4.21 1.47 -15.77
C HIS A 64 2.74 1.85 -15.95
N ALA A 65 2.24 2.90 -15.31
CA ALA A 65 0.82 3.24 -15.39
C ALA A 65 0.47 3.89 -16.75
N ASP A 66 -0.03 3.10 -17.70
CA ASP A 66 -0.55 3.60 -18.97
C ASP A 66 -1.87 4.37 -18.78
N ASP A 67 -2.03 5.48 -19.52
CA ASP A 67 -3.17 6.39 -19.36
C ASP A 67 -4.51 5.69 -19.64
N VAL A 68 -4.57 4.86 -20.68
CA VAL A 68 -5.78 4.08 -21.04
C VAL A 68 -6.16 3.11 -19.92
N ASP A 69 -5.18 2.42 -19.32
CA ASP A 69 -5.44 1.45 -18.27
C ASP A 69 -5.86 2.14 -16.95
N LEU A 70 -5.28 3.30 -16.63
CA LEU A 70 -5.74 4.13 -15.51
C LEU A 70 -7.22 4.51 -15.69
N GLU A 71 -7.58 4.92 -16.91
CA GLU A 71 -8.93 5.36 -17.22
C GLU A 71 -9.95 4.21 -17.17
N GLU A 72 -9.67 3.10 -17.84
CA GLU A 72 -10.59 1.96 -17.92
C GLU A 72 -10.56 1.07 -16.66
N GLY A 73 -9.42 1.05 -15.97
CA GLY A 73 -9.10 0.15 -14.88
C GLY A 73 -8.64 -1.21 -15.38
N TRP A 74 -7.83 -1.86 -14.56
CA TRP A 74 -7.26 -3.18 -14.85
C TRP A 74 -8.31 -4.29 -14.71
N PRO A 75 -8.46 -5.17 -15.73
CA PRO A 75 -9.59 -6.11 -15.80
C PRO A 75 -9.35 -7.43 -15.07
N GLN A 76 -8.11 -7.72 -14.65
CA GLN A 76 -7.76 -8.98 -14.02
C GLN A 76 -8.57 -9.22 -12.74
N ARG A 77 -8.83 -10.49 -12.49
CA ARG A 77 -9.53 -10.94 -11.29
C ARG A 77 -8.69 -10.63 -10.06
N THR A 78 -9.36 -10.27 -8.99
CA THR A 78 -8.73 -9.79 -7.77
C THR A 78 -9.07 -10.67 -6.56
N MET A 79 -8.27 -10.53 -5.51
CA MET A 79 -8.51 -11.08 -4.19
C MET A 79 -9.87 -10.63 -3.65
N ILE A 80 -10.32 -9.42 -3.94
CA ILE A 80 -11.67 -8.94 -3.57
C ILE A 80 -12.75 -9.84 -4.18
N ASP A 81 -12.61 -10.25 -5.44
CA ASP A 81 -13.55 -11.19 -6.06
C ASP A 81 -13.54 -12.56 -5.37
N VAL A 82 -12.40 -12.98 -4.83
CA VAL A 82 -12.25 -14.24 -4.07
C VAL A 82 -12.90 -14.12 -2.70
N LEU A 83 -12.71 -12.99 -2.02
CA LEU A 83 -13.32 -12.71 -0.71
C LEU A 83 -14.85 -12.67 -0.84
N ASP A 84 -15.38 -11.98 -1.86
CA ASP A 84 -16.81 -11.95 -2.14
C ASP A 84 -17.38 -13.35 -2.37
N GLN A 85 -16.72 -14.16 -3.22
CA GLN A 85 -17.16 -15.53 -3.51
C GLN A 85 -17.08 -16.46 -2.29
N SER A 86 -16.15 -16.19 -1.39
CA SER A 86 -15.96 -16.95 -0.15
C SER A 86 -16.82 -16.44 1.01
N ASN A 87 -17.69 -15.44 0.78
CA ASN A 87 -18.46 -14.74 1.81
C ASN A 87 -17.58 -14.19 2.96
N ILE A 88 -16.37 -13.74 2.63
CA ILE A 88 -15.45 -13.11 3.58
C ILE A 88 -15.65 -11.61 3.49
N SER A 89 -16.02 -11.03 4.62
CA SER A 89 -16.26 -9.59 4.70
C SER A 89 -14.98 -8.80 4.46
N TRP A 90 -15.08 -7.75 3.64
CA TRP A 90 -13.95 -6.86 3.36
C TRP A 90 -14.37 -5.38 3.29
N ALA A 91 -13.41 -4.49 3.54
CA ALA A 91 -13.54 -3.06 3.27
C ALA A 91 -12.21 -2.42 2.93
N GLY A 92 -12.25 -1.36 2.11
CA GLY A 92 -11.15 -0.45 1.86
C GLY A 92 -11.37 0.87 2.61
N TYR A 93 -10.34 1.34 3.30
CA TYR A 93 -10.33 2.59 4.06
C TYR A 93 -9.27 3.52 3.48
N TYR A 94 -9.68 4.69 2.97
CA TYR A 94 -8.78 5.59 2.24
C TYR A 94 -8.69 6.97 2.88
N GLY A 95 -7.50 7.58 2.81
CA GLY A 95 -7.28 8.96 3.29
C GLY A 95 -8.02 10.00 2.44
N ASP A 96 -7.88 9.93 1.12
CA ASP A 96 -8.51 10.86 0.17
C ASP A 96 -9.10 10.19 -1.07
N VAL A 97 -8.35 9.28 -1.70
CA VAL A 97 -8.76 8.49 -2.86
C VAL A 97 -8.47 7.03 -2.60
N SER A 98 -9.39 6.13 -2.97
CA SER A 98 -9.13 4.70 -2.86
C SER A 98 -8.28 4.19 -4.03
N ASP A 99 -7.10 3.68 -3.74
CA ASP A 99 -6.20 3.04 -4.69
C ASP A 99 -6.74 1.70 -5.25
N LEU A 100 -7.65 1.04 -4.52
CA LEU A 100 -8.40 -0.11 -5.03
C LEU A 100 -9.13 0.18 -6.36
N LEU A 101 -9.45 1.45 -6.63
CA LEU A 101 -10.10 1.85 -7.87
C LEU A 101 -9.19 1.77 -9.10
N TYR A 102 -7.90 1.43 -8.99
CA TYR A 102 -7.13 1.02 -10.17
C TYR A 102 -7.75 -0.20 -10.85
N LEU A 103 -8.38 -1.11 -10.08
CA LEU A 103 -8.96 -2.34 -10.59
C LEU A 103 -10.43 -2.15 -10.97
N ARG A 104 -10.91 -2.87 -12.00
CA ARG A 104 -12.33 -2.77 -12.43
C ARG A 104 -13.30 -3.28 -11.36
N SER A 105 -12.96 -4.35 -10.64
CA SER A 105 -13.88 -4.98 -9.67
C SER A 105 -14.30 -4.01 -8.54
N PRO A 106 -13.38 -3.27 -7.88
CA PRO A 106 -13.75 -2.26 -6.89
C PRO A 106 -14.59 -1.08 -7.41
N ARG A 107 -14.54 -0.77 -8.72
CA ARG A 107 -15.35 0.30 -9.34
C ARG A 107 -16.84 -0.04 -9.44
N MET A 108 -17.22 -1.31 -9.30
CA MET A 108 -18.59 -1.77 -9.47
C MET A 108 -19.50 -1.28 -8.32
N PRO A 109 -20.80 -0.96 -8.57
CA PRO A 109 -21.73 -0.54 -7.53
C PRO A 109 -21.82 -1.49 -6.33
N ARG A 110 -21.68 -2.80 -6.55
CA ARG A 110 -21.72 -3.81 -5.47
C ARG A 110 -20.50 -3.75 -4.53
N ASN A 111 -19.37 -3.22 -5.00
CA ASN A 111 -18.10 -3.20 -4.26
C ASN A 111 -17.78 -1.80 -3.74
N ILE A 112 -18.26 -0.74 -4.39
CA ILE A 112 -18.08 0.65 -3.93
C ILE A 112 -18.61 0.86 -2.50
N VAL A 113 -19.63 0.09 -2.10
CA VAL A 113 -20.26 0.20 -0.78
C VAL A 113 -19.33 -0.20 0.36
N ASN A 114 -18.25 -0.94 0.04
CA ASN A 114 -17.21 -1.37 0.96
C ASN A 114 -16.02 -0.40 0.97
N LEU A 115 -16.08 0.72 0.23
CA LEU A 115 -15.04 1.75 0.23
C LEU A 115 -15.47 2.93 1.12
N HIS A 116 -14.65 3.19 2.12
CA HIS A 116 -14.93 4.11 3.21
C HIS A 116 -13.80 5.12 3.42
N PRO A 117 -14.13 6.37 3.80
CA PRO A 117 -13.12 7.29 4.32
C PRO A 117 -12.42 6.73 5.56
N MET A 118 -11.18 7.14 5.80
CA MET A 118 -10.35 6.64 6.90
C MET A 118 -10.99 6.80 8.29
N ASP A 119 -11.83 7.82 8.53
CA ASP A 119 -12.50 8.00 9.82
C ASP A 119 -13.46 6.85 10.19
N ASP A 120 -14.03 6.18 9.18
CA ASP A 120 -14.85 4.98 9.39
C ASP A 120 -14.01 3.81 9.92
N PHE A 121 -12.72 3.72 9.55
CA PHE A 121 -11.80 2.71 10.09
C PHE A 121 -11.68 2.87 11.60
N PHE A 122 -11.40 4.09 12.07
CA PHE A 122 -11.21 4.36 13.50
C PHE A 122 -12.47 4.11 14.31
N THR A 123 -13.63 4.53 13.79
CA THR A 123 -14.94 4.26 14.39
C THR A 123 -15.18 2.75 14.51
N ARG A 124 -15.05 2.00 13.41
CA ARG A 124 -15.28 0.56 13.38
C ARG A 124 -14.27 -0.22 14.21
N ALA A 125 -13.01 0.21 14.27
CA ALA A 125 -12.00 -0.40 15.12
C ALA A 125 -12.39 -0.29 16.60
N ALA A 126 -12.82 0.90 17.04
CA ALA A 126 -13.28 1.13 18.41
C ALA A 126 -14.50 0.28 18.78
N GLU A 127 -15.42 0.08 17.82
CA GLU A 127 -16.63 -0.73 17.99
C GLU A 127 -16.38 -2.24 17.84
N GLY A 128 -15.19 -2.67 17.39
CA GLY A 128 -14.92 -4.08 17.06
C GLY A 128 -15.68 -4.57 15.82
N ALA A 129 -16.03 -3.66 14.92
CA ALA A 129 -16.87 -3.83 13.74
C ALA A 129 -16.09 -3.75 12.41
N LEU A 130 -14.77 -3.83 12.45
CA LEU A 130 -13.96 -4.02 11.23
C LEU A 130 -14.30 -5.37 10.58
N PRO A 131 -14.33 -5.44 9.23
CA PRO A 131 -14.49 -6.70 8.52
C PRO A 131 -13.25 -7.59 8.67
N GLN A 132 -13.37 -8.85 8.22
CA GLN A 132 -12.28 -9.83 8.27
C GLN A 132 -11.04 -9.36 7.50
N TYR A 133 -11.22 -8.71 6.34
CA TYR A 133 -10.15 -8.08 5.58
C TYR A 133 -10.35 -6.56 5.51
N SER A 134 -9.40 -5.79 6.04
CA SER A 134 -9.41 -4.33 5.97
C SER A 134 -8.17 -3.83 5.23
N TRP A 135 -8.36 -3.19 4.09
CA TRP A 135 -7.28 -2.50 3.35
C TRP A 135 -7.21 -1.05 3.79
N VAL A 136 -6.03 -0.56 4.16
CA VAL A 136 -5.83 0.81 4.64
C VAL A 136 -4.89 1.52 3.66
N SER A 137 -5.40 2.54 2.97
CA SER A 137 -4.66 3.37 2.02
C SER A 137 -4.42 4.77 2.61
N PRO A 138 -3.19 5.30 2.54
CA PRO A 138 -2.86 6.63 3.06
C PRO A 138 -3.56 7.75 2.29
N GLN A 139 -3.40 8.98 2.78
CA GLN A 139 -3.69 10.20 2.03
C GLN A 139 -2.52 10.53 1.08
N PHE A 140 -2.80 10.77 -0.19
CA PHE A 140 -1.77 11.02 -1.22
C PHE A 140 -1.56 12.49 -1.55
N TYR A 141 -2.56 13.34 -1.30
CA TYR A 141 -2.48 14.78 -1.56
C TYR A 141 -2.43 15.56 -0.25
N PRO A 142 -1.65 16.65 -0.17
CA PRO A 142 -1.83 17.61 0.92
C PRO A 142 -3.21 18.30 0.81
N SER A 143 -3.70 18.79 1.94
CA SER A 143 -4.95 19.55 2.04
C SER A 143 -4.90 20.54 3.20
N LEU A 144 -5.93 21.37 3.34
CA LEU A 144 -6.09 22.23 4.52
C LEU A 144 -6.12 21.45 5.84
N SER A 145 -6.47 20.16 5.82
CA SER A 145 -6.63 19.33 7.01
C SER A 145 -5.44 18.40 7.30
N GLY A 146 -4.41 18.36 6.43
CA GLY A 146 -3.24 17.52 6.66
C GLY A 146 -2.32 17.36 5.45
N GLN A 147 -1.09 16.91 5.70
CA GLN A 147 -0.11 16.57 4.66
C GLN A 147 -0.41 15.18 4.08
N ALA A 148 0.27 14.82 2.99
CA ALA A 148 0.27 13.44 2.50
C ALA A 148 0.92 12.49 3.54
N GLN A 149 0.49 11.23 3.55
CA GLN A 149 0.81 10.22 4.59
C GLN A 149 1.43 8.95 4.00
N ASP A 150 1.69 8.93 2.70
CA ASP A 150 2.11 7.76 1.92
C ASP A 150 3.61 7.46 1.99
N GLN A 151 4.40 8.36 2.59
CA GLN A 151 5.86 8.32 2.59
C GLN A 151 6.49 8.24 1.18
N HIS A 152 5.81 8.76 0.15
CA HIS A 152 6.40 8.91 -1.17
C HIS A 152 7.66 9.79 -1.08
N PRO A 153 8.72 9.61 -1.89
CA PRO A 153 10.01 10.29 -1.71
C PRO A 153 9.98 11.82 -1.65
N ASP A 154 8.95 12.46 -2.19
CA ASP A 154 8.74 13.91 -2.10
C ASP A 154 7.86 14.32 -0.90
N HIS A 155 7.28 13.40 -0.15
CA HIS A 155 6.52 13.68 1.06
C HIS A 155 7.36 13.45 2.33
N ASP A 156 6.92 14.08 3.43
CA ASP A 156 7.58 13.92 4.72
C ASP A 156 7.14 12.61 5.38
N VAL A 157 8.09 11.75 5.74
CA VAL A 157 7.84 10.46 6.38
C VAL A 157 7.12 10.59 7.73
N VAL A 158 7.19 11.76 8.36
CA VAL A 158 6.59 12.05 9.67
C VAL A 158 5.10 11.73 9.72
N GLU A 159 4.33 12.10 8.69
CA GLU A 159 2.89 11.83 8.70
C GLU A 159 2.55 10.36 8.44
N GLY A 160 3.38 9.64 7.67
CA GLY A 160 3.25 8.19 7.53
C GLY A 160 3.48 7.47 8.86
N GLU A 161 4.50 7.87 9.62
CA GLU A 161 4.75 7.34 10.97
C GLU A 161 3.56 7.58 11.92
N ARG A 162 2.95 8.78 11.83
CA ARG A 162 1.75 9.12 12.61
C ARG A 162 0.53 8.31 12.20
N LEU A 163 0.35 8.05 10.90
CA LEU A 163 -0.72 7.18 10.41
C LEU A 163 -0.53 5.74 10.93
N MET A 164 0.68 5.17 10.83
CA MET A 164 0.98 3.83 11.36
C MET A 164 0.70 3.75 12.86
N ALA A 165 1.13 4.74 13.64
CA ALA A 165 0.86 4.81 15.07
C ALA A 165 -0.64 4.87 15.38
N ARG A 166 -1.40 5.72 14.67
CA ARG A 166 -2.86 5.83 14.83
C ARG A 166 -3.58 4.53 14.51
N VAL A 167 -3.24 3.88 13.40
CA VAL A 167 -3.83 2.61 12.98
C VAL A 167 -3.53 1.53 14.01
N TYR A 168 -2.26 1.38 14.41
CA TYR A 168 -1.84 0.45 15.44
C TYR A 168 -2.61 0.67 16.75
N GLU A 169 -2.65 1.91 17.25
CA GLU A 169 -3.32 2.23 18.52
C GLU A 169 -4.83 2.00 18.48
N ALA A 170 -5.48 2.26 17.34
CA ALA A 170 -6.89 1.98 17.16
C ALA A 170 -7.17 0.48 17.24
N LEU A 171 -6.35 -0.35 16.56
CA LEU A 171 -6.44 -1.80 16.67
C LEU A 171 -6.11 -2.30 18.07
N ARG A 172 -5.11 -1.71 18.72
CA ARG A 172 -4.67 -2.07 20.07
C ARG A 172 -5.74 -1.81 21.13
N LYS A 173 -6.56 -0.77 20.95
CA LYS A 173 -7.72 -0.41 21.78
C LYS A 173 -8.99 -1.17 21.39
N SER A 174 -9.00 -1.82 20.22
CA SER A 174 -10.16 -2.55 19.71
C SER A 174 -10.52 -3.75 20.60
N PRO A 175 -11.81 -4.06 20.80
CA PRO A 175 -12.26 -5.32 21.39
C PRO A 175 -11.76 -6.57 20.64
N LYS A 176 -11.32 -6.40 19.38
CA LYS A 176 -10.83 -7.49 18.51
C LYS A 176 -9.31 -7.65 18.49
N TRP A 177 -8.54 -6.84 19.24
CA TRP A 177 -7.07 -6.86 19.24
C TRP A 177 -6.45 -8.27 19.28
N ASN A 178 -6.93 -9.12 20.18
CA ASN A 178 -6.42 -10.48 20.40
C ASN A 178 -6.62 -11.44 19.21
N THR A 179 -7.41 -11.06 18.22
CA THR A 179 -7.71 -11.85 17.02
C THR A 179 -7.37 -11.09 15.73
N THR A 180 -6.59 -10.01 15.83
CA THR A 180 -6.23 -9.16 14.70
C THR A 180 -4.74 -9.30 14.36
N ALA A 181 -4.44 -9.27 13.06
CA ALA A 181 -3.11 -9.02 12.54
C ALA A 181 -3.14 -7.76 11.67
N LEU A 182 -2.13 -6.91 11.82
CA LEU A 182 -1.85 -5.75 10.98
C LEU A 182 -0.57 -6.04 10.21
N PHE A 183 -0.63 -5.99 8.88
CA PHE A 183 0.55 -6.10 8.02
C PHE A 183 0.82 -4.72 7.41
N ILE A 184 2.00 -4.17 7.68
CA ILE A 184 2.45 -2.88 7.15
C ILE A 184 3.53 -3.17 6.12
N THR A 185 3.37 -2.66 4.90
CA THR A 185 4.33 -2.82 3.81
C THR A 185 4.28 -1.63 2.85
N TYR A 186 5.17 -1.61 1.87
CA TYR A 186 5.26 -0.59 0.83
C TYR A 186 5.08 -1.26 -0.53
N ASP A 187 4.55 -0.54 -1.51
CA ASP A 187 4.41 -1.01 -2.88
C ASP A 187 5.77 -1.16 -3.56
N GLU A 188 6.65 -0.16 -3.41
CA GLU A 188 8.00 -0.14 -3.98
C GLU A 188 9.01 0.59 -3.07
N HIS A 189 10.22 0.86 -3.57
CA HIS A 189 11.39 1.24 -2.78
C HIS A 189 11.72 2.75 -2.83
N GLY A 190 10.93 3.55 -3.52
CA GLY A 190 11.07 5.01 -3.66
C GLY A 190 12.27 5.46 -4.48
N GLY A 191 12.91 4.56 -5.24
CA GLY A 191 14.19 4.86 -5.92
C GLY A 191 15.42 4.83 -5.02
N PHE A 192 15.28 4.46 -3.73
CA PHE A 192 16.38 4.40 -2.76
C PHE A 192 17.22 3.11 -2.87
N TYR A 193 18.50 3.20 -2.54
CA TYR A 193 19.40 2.06 -2.62
C TYR A 193 19.09 0.99 -1.59
N ASP A 194 19.06 -0.27 -2.05
CA ASP A 194 19.20 -1.45 -1.20
C ASP A 194 20.39 -2.28 -1.68
N HIS A 195 21.09 -2.92 -0.74
CA HIS A 195 22.31 -3.66 -1.04
C HIS A 195 22.07 -5.11 -1.48
N VAL A 196 20.85 -5.64 -1.31
CA VAL A 196 20.53 -7.03 -1.69
C VAL A 196 19.99 -7.05 -3.12
N PRO A 197 20.62 -7.82 -4.02
CA PRO A 197 20.12 -7.98 -5.39
C PRO A 197 18.71 -8.61 -5.41
N PRO A 198 17.79 -8.10 -6.26
CA PRO A 198 16.48 -8.69 -6.45
C PRO A 198 16.53 -10.15 -6.94
N PRO A 199 15.67 -11.05 -6.41
CA PRO A 199 15.55 -12.43 -6.87
C PRO A 199 15.25 -12.56 -8.36
N GLN A 200 15.83 -13.58 -8.99
CA GLN A 200 15.74 -13.88 -10.42
C GLN A 200 15.22 -15.31 -10.64
N GLY A 201 14.77 -15.62 -11.86
CA GLY A 201 14.35 -16.98 -12.22
C GLY A 201 13.01 -17.40 -11.61
N ILE A 202 12.22 -16.42 -11.20
CA ILE A 202 10.91 -16.62 -10.57
C ILE A 202 9.80 -16.77 -11.63
N PRO A 203 8.66 -17.41 -11.32
CA PRO A 203 7.65 -17.72 -12.33
C PRO A 203 6.98 -16.46 -12.91
N ASN A 204 6.84 -16.33 -14.22
CA ASN A 204 5.94 -15.31 -14.78
C ASN A 204 4.50 -15.56 -14.25
N PRO A 205 3.78 -14.53 -13.75
CA PRO A 205 2.50 -14.70 -13.07
C PRO A 205 1.43 -15.39 -13.92
N ASP A 206 1.25 -14.96 -15.17
CA ASP A 206 0.12 -15.31 -16.03
C ASP A 206 0.52 -15.68 -17.46
N GLY A 207 1.83 -15.69 -17.74
CA GLY A 207 2.40 -15.97 -19.06
C GLY A 207 2.44 -14.76 -19.99
N LYS A 208 2.15 -13.55 -19.50
CA LYS A 208 2.22 -12.32 -20.28
C LYS A 208 3.57 -11.64 -20.07
N ASP A 209 4.22 -11.26 -21.16
CA ASP A 209 5.37 -10.36 -21.13
C ASP A 209 4.88 -8.90 -21.20
N ALA A 210 5.78 -7.95 -21.01
CA ALA A 210 5.49 -6.53 -21.08
C ALA A 210 4.85 -6.19 -22.43
N THR A 211 3.77 -5.42 -22.38
CA THR A 211 3.09 -4.92 -23.57
C THR A 211 3.83 -3.74 -24.20
N ASP A 212 4.69 -3.06 -23.43
CA ASP A 212 5.50 -1.93 -23.87
C ASP A 212 6.89 -2.38 -24.36
N ASP A 213 7.09 -2.31 -25.68
CA ASP A 213 8.36 -2.64 -26.35
C ASP A 213 9.53 -1.72 -25.90
N ALA A 214 9.25 -0.53 -25.35
CA ALA A 214 10.28 0.36 -24.83
C ALA A 214 10.85 -0.13 -23.48
N TYR A 215 10.07 -0.92 -22.75
CA TYR A 215 10.43 -1.48 -21.44
C TYR A 215 10.21 -2.99 -21.42
N PRO A 216 10.95 -3.76 -22.26
CA PRO A 216 10.73 -5.19 -22.38
C PRO A 216 11.02 -5.88 -21.05
N PHE A 217 10.02 -6.58 -20.53
CA PHE A 217 10.09 -7.26 -19.25
C PHE A 217 9.25 -8.53 -19.26
N ASN A 218 9.82 -9.65 -18.87
CA ASN A 218 9.15 -10.96 -18.92
C ASN A 218 8.61 -11.43 -17.56
N PHE A 219 8.64 -10.54 -16.55
CA PHE A 219 8.17 -10.82 -15.19
C PHE A 219 8.82 -12.07 -14.55
N THR A 220 10.09 -12.38 -14.87
CA THR A 220 10.84 -13.48 -14.21
C THR A 220 11.89 -13.00 -13.20
N ARG A 221 11.69 -11.80 -12.65
CA ARG A 221 12.45 -11.26 -11.51
C ARG A 221 11.59 -10.35 -10.66
N GLU A 222 11.95 -10.24 -9.38
CA GLU A 222 11.35 -9.32 -8.43
C GLU A 222 11.98 -7.93 -8.53
N GLY A 223 11.41 -6.99 -7.78
CA GLY A 223 12.01 -5.69 -7.51
C GLY A 223 12.82 -5.65 -6.22
N ILE A 224 13.05 -4.44 -5.73
CA ILE A 224 13.90 -4.19 -4.58
C ILE A 224 13.16 -4.54 -3.28
N ARG A 225 13.90 -4.85 -2.22
CA ARG A 225 13.32 -5.09 -0.89
C ARG A 225 12.51 -3.88 -0.42
N VAL A 226 11.39 -4.16 0.23
CA VAL A 226 10.51 -3.16 0.85
C VAL A 226 10.31 -3.49 2.32
N CYS A 227 10.26 -2.47 3.17
CA CYS A 227 10.02 -2.64 4.60
C CYS A 227 8.69 -3.36 4.82
N SER A 228 8.68 -4.43 5.61
CA SER A 228 7.45 -5.17 5.91
C SER A 228 7.44 -5.64 7.37
N VAL A 229 6.34 -5.36 8.08
CA VAL A 229 6.17 -5.67 9.50
C VAL A 229 4.81 -6.32 9.73
N LEU A 230 4.80 -7.49 10.37
CA LEU A 230 3.60 -8.17 10.82
C LEU A 230 3.40 -7.95 12.32
N VAL A 231 2.30 -7.29 12.67
CA VAL A 231 1.92 -6.90 14.02
C VAL A 231 0.71 -7.70 14.48
N SER A 232 0.87 -8.49 15.53
CA SER A 232 -0.23 -9.21 16.17
C SER A 232 0.20 -9.67 17.57
N PRO A 233 -0.69 -9.75 18.56
CA PRO A 233 -0.34 -10.37 19.84
C PRO A 233 -0.02 -11.87 19.70
N LEU A 234 -0.31 -12.49 18.55
CA LEU A 234 0.03 -13.88 18.25
C LEU A 234 1.43 -14.07 17.64
N VAL A 235 2.18 -12.98 17.44
CA VAL A 235 3.57 -13.00 16.96
C VAL A 235 4.53 -13.01 18.14
N LYS A 236 5.57 -13.85 18.12
CA LYS A 236 6.66 -13.78 19.10
C LYS A 236 7.40 -12.45 18.97
N LYS A 237 7.64 -11.74 20.06
CA LYS A 237 8.39 -10.47 20.05
C LYS A 237 9.81 -10.63 19.54
N GLY A 238 10.24 -9.63 18.76
CA GLY A 238 11.58 -9.56 18.19
C GLY A 238 11.84 -10.64 17.15
N THR A 239 10.80 -11.05 16.41
CA THR A 239 10.93 -12.03 15.33
C THR A 239 11.52 -11.34 14.10
N VAL A 240 12.52 -11.99 13.50
CA VAL A 240 13.03 -11.58 12.19
C VAL A 240 12.71 -12.72 11.22
N VAL A 241 11.98 -12.39 10.17
CA VAL A 241 11.60 -13.31 9.11
C VAL A 241 12.57 -13.12 7.95
N HIS A 242 13.27 -14.21 7.60
CA HIS A 242 14.35 -14.22 6.62
C HIS A 242 13.90 -14.77 5.27
N GLU A 243 14.67 -15.69 4.67
CA GLU A 243 14.35 -16.32 3.39
C GLU A 243 13.33 -17.43 3.54
N ALA A 244 12.45 -17.50 2.53
CA ALA A 244 11.67 -18.68 2.25
C ALA A 244 12.56 -19.72 1.51
N PRO A 245 12.52 -21.02 1.85
CA PRO A 245 13.37 -22.02 1.22
C PRO A 245 13.15 -22.21 -0.29
N ASP A 246 11.88 -22.25 -0.73
CA ASP A 246 11.49 -22.60 -2.10
C ASP A 246 10.84 -21.42 -2.87
N ALA A 247 10.78 -20.25 -2.25
CA ALA A 247 9.96 -19.11 -2.66
C ALA A 247 10.59 -17.78 -2.19
N GLN A 248 9.82 -16.70 -2.23
CA GLN A 248 10.15 -15.42 -1.58
C GLN A 248 8.92 -14.85 -0.87
N TYR A 249 9.15 -13.88 0.02
CA TYR A 249 8.10 -13.01 0.52
C TYR A 249 7.97 -11.80 -0.41
N GLU A 250 6.79 -11.63 -1.00
CA GLU A 250 6.48 -10.57 -1.96
C GLU A 250 4.97 -10.28 -1.93
N HIS A 251 4.46 -9.32 -2.71
CA HIS A 251 3.05 -8.89 -2.59
C HIS A 251 2.03 -10.04 -2.77
N GLY A 252 2.36 -11.05 -3.57
CA GLY A 252 1.58 -12.29 -3.70
C GLY A 252 1.47 -13.13 -2.41
N SER A 253 2.39 -12.98 -1.46
CA SER A 253 2.38 -13.65 -0.14
C SER A 253 1.15 -13.31 0.69
N ILE A 254 0.56 -12.11 0.51
CA ILE A 254 -0.66 -11.71 1.20
C ILE A 254 -1.80 -12.65 0.82
N TYR A 255 -2.03 -12.86 -0.49
CA TYR A 255 -3.07 -13.76 -0.97
C TYR A 255 -2.90 -15.17 -0.40
N ARG A 256 -1.67 -15.71 -0.43
CA ARG A 256 -1.37 -17.06 0.07
C ARG A 256 -1.60 -17.17 1.57
N THR A 257 -1.24 -16.15 2.32
CA THR A 257 -1.51 -16.09 3.77
C THR A 257 -3.00 -16.13 4.05
N LEU A 258 -3.80 -15.32 3.34
CA LEU A 258 -5.26 -15.32 3.50
C LEU A 258 -5.90 -16.64 3.05
N GLN A 259 -5.38 -17.25 1.98
CA GLN A 259 -5.82 -18.56 1.52
C GLN A 259 -5.60 -19.64 2.60
N ASN A 260 -4.45 -19.63 3.29
CA ASN A 260 -4.18 -20.56 4.38
C ASN A 260 -5.09 -20.31 5.59
N LEU A 261 -5.28 -19.04 5.98
CA LEU A 261 -6.10 -18.67 7.13
C LEU A 261 -7.58 -18.98 6.94
N TRP A 262 -8.11 -18.80 5.73
CA TRP A 262 -9.56 -18.86 5.47
C TRP A 262 -10.00 -19.99 4.54
N GLY A 263 -9.05 -20.76 4.01
CA GLY A 263 -9.33 -21.98 3.24
C GLY A 263 -10.09 -21.72 1.94
N PHE A 264 -9.61 -20.78 1.09
CA PHE A 264 -10.24 -20.53 -0.20
C PHE A 264 -10.33 -21.83 -1.02
N ALA A 265 -11.52 -22.12 -1.56
CA ALA A 265 -11.74 -23.33 -2.34
C ALA A 265 -11.01 -23.32 -3.69
N GLU A 266 -10.69 -22.13 -4.19
CA GLU A 266 -10.01 -21.95 -5.47
C GLU A 266 -8.49 -21.96 -5.35
N PRO A 267 -7.77 -22.35 -6.42
CA PRO A 267 -6.32 -22.17 -6.48
C PRO A 267 -5.94 -20.68 -6.55
N PRO A 268 -4.68 -20.34 -6.25
CA PRO A 268 -4.14 -19.00 -6.47
C PRO A 268 -4.42 -18.47 -7.88
N LEU A 269 -4.68 -17.17 -8.01
CA LEU A 269 -5.07 -16.54 -9.27
C LEU A 269 -3.96 -16.56 -10.31
N THR A 270 -2.70 -16.57 -9.86
CA THR A 270 -1.51 -16.55 -10.71
C THR A 270 -0.46 -17.57 -10.25
N LYS A 271 0.46 -17.93 -11.15
CA LYS A 271 1.63 -18.76 -10.81
C LYS A 271 2.54 -18.05 -9.81
N ARG A 272 2.62 -16.72 -9.87
CA ARG A 272 3.37 -15.91 -8.91
C ARG A 272 2.79 -16.06 -7.51
N GLN A 273 1.47 -15.87 -7.35
CA GLN A 273 0.83 -16.12 -6.07
C GLN A 273 1.01 -17.56 -5.61
N ALA A 274 0.87 -18.56 -6.49
CA ALA A 274 1.08 -19.96 -6.11
C ALA A 274 2.51 -20.25 -5.60
N TRP A 275 3.50 -19.52 -6.14
CA TRP A 275 4.90 -19.64 -5.76
C TRP A 275 5.24 -18.84 -4.51
N ALA A 276 4.65 -17.67 -4.27
CA ALA A 276 4.94 -16.81 -3.12
C ALA A 276 4.77 -17.54 -1.77
N HIS A 277 5.68 -17.28 -0.83
CA HIS A 277 5.62 -17.92 0.49
C HIS A 277 4.58 -17.20 1.36
N PRO A 278 3.55 -17.88 1.89
CA PRO A 278 2.71 -17.31 2.93
C PRO A 278 3.48 -17.12 4.24
N PHE A 279 2.96 -16.27 5.12
CA PHE A 279 3.55 -15.95 6.42
C PHE A 279 2.59 -16.17 7.59
N ASP A 280 1.56 -17.01 7.42
CA ASP A 280 0.62 -17.36 8.50
C ASP A 280 1.31 -18.11 9.65
N ASP A 281 2.40 -18.82 9.37
CA ASP A 281 3.24 -19.51 10.36
C ASP A 281 3.92 -18.56 11.35
N VAL A 282 4.12 -17.29 10.97
CA VAL A 282 4.65 -16.23 11.85
C VAL A 282 3.68 -15.89 12.99
N LEU A 283 2.37 -16.16 12.81
CA LEU A 283 1.34 -16.10 13.87
C LEU A 283 1.44 -17.35 14.77
N SER A 284 2.62 -17.60 15.32
CA SER A 284 3.02 -18.89 15.88
C SER A 284 2.54 -19.16 17.31
N LEU A 285 2.06 -18.15 18.04
CA LEU A 285 1.68 -18.31 19.44
C LEU A 285 0.26 -18.85 19.57
N SER A 286 0.07 -19.82 20.46
CA SER A 286 -1.25 -20.37 20.77
C SER A 286 -2.13 -19.41 21.58
N GLU A 287 -1.53 -18.44 22.27
CA GLU A 287 -2.22 -17.46 23.11
C GLU A 287 -1.70 -16.04 22.84
N PRO A 288 -2.56 -15.01 22.83
CA PRO A 288 -2.15 -13.61 22.67
C PRO A 288 -1.20 -13.14 23.78
N ARG A 289 -0.12 -12.46 23.39
CA ARG A 289 0.84 -11.80 24.30
C ARG A 289 0.19 -10.65 25.09
N GLY A 290 0.38 -10.68 26.41
CA GLY A 290 -0.08 -9.61 27.32
C GLY A 290 0.84 -8.38 27.40
N ASP A 291 2.06 -8.46 26.88
CA ASP A 291 3.09 -7.41 26.93
C ASP A 291 3.19 -6.56 25.65
N CYS A 292 2.17 -6.62 24.79
CA CYS A 292 2.08 -5.77 23.59
C CYS A 292 1.94 -4.27 23.96
N PRO A 293 2.75 -3.35 23.40
CA PRO A 293 2.69 -1.92 23.69
C PRO A 293 1.29 -1.34 23.54
N THR A 294 0.88 -0.40 24.39
CA THR A 294 -0.42 0.26 24.25
C THR A 294 -0.41 1.41 23.24
N SER A 295 0.79 1.93 22.94
CA SER A 295 1.06 3.01 22.01
C SER A 295 2.48 2.86 21.46
N VAL A 296 2.78 3.57 20.36
CA VAL A 296 4.13 3.64 19.78
C VAL A 296 4.58 5.10 19.68
N PRO A 297 5.89 5.38 19.80
CA PRO A 297 6.40 6.74 19.62
C PRO A 297 6.16 7.23 18.19
N THR A 298 5.92 8.53 18.05
CA THR A 298 5.86 9.22 16.75
C THR A 298 6.98 10.26 16.67
N PRO A 299 7.42 10.66 15.47
CA PRO A 299 8.42 11.70 15.33
C PRO A 299 8.02 12.98 16.07
N HIS A 300 8.92 13.43 16.95
CA HIS A 300 8.78 14.73 17.61
C HIS A 300 9.08 15.83 16.60
N ASP A 301 8.06 16.61 16.27
CA ASP A 301 8.21 17.75 15.40
C ASP A 301 7.46 18.98 15.91
N SER A 302 8.04 20.17 15.77
CA SER A 302 7.40 21.41 16.21
C SER A 302 6.19 21.73 15.34
N GLU A 303 5.14 22.33 15.91
CA GLU A 303 4.00 22.78 15.11
C GLU A 303 4.42 23.76 13.99
N GLU A 304 5.49 24.52 14.21
CA GLU A 304 6.05 25.43 13.22
C GLU A 304 6.60 24.68 12.01
N ARG A 305 7.42 23.63 12.21
CA ARG A 305 7.91 22.80 11.09
C ARG A 305 6.75 22.10 10.40
N GLN A 306 5.81 21.54 11.13
CA GLN A 306 4.64 20.88 10.55
C GLN A 306 3.83 21.82 9.65
N ARG A 307 3.60 23.07 10.09
CA ARG A 307 2.93 24.09 9.27
C ARG A 307 3.77 24.46 8.04
N ALA A 308 5.08 24.63 8.21
CA ALA A 308 5.97 24.99 7.10
C ALA A 308 6.03 23.90 6.02
N VAL A 309 6.16 22.62 6.42
CA VAL A 309 6.16 21.49 5.49
C VAL A 309 4.82 21.39 4.77
N LEU A 310 3.70 21.53 5.48
CA LEU A 310 2.38 21.51 4.86
C LEU A 310 2.21 22.65 3.84
N GLU A 311 2.57 23.88 4.21
CA GLU A 311 2.47 25.03 3.31
C GLU A 311 3.33 24.86 2.06
N GLU A 312 4.50 24.26 2.21
CA GLU A 312 5.42 24.00 1.12
C GLU A 312 4.91 22.88 0.20
N GLN A 313 4.51 21.72 0.75
CA GLN A 313 3.90 20.62 -0.03
C GLN A 313 2.67 21.08 -0.83
N ARG A 314 1.77 21.86 -0.22
CA ARG A 314 0.56 22.37 -0.90
C ARG A 314 0.86 23.19 -2.15
N LYS A 315 2.04 23.83 -2.22
CA LYS A 315 2.48 24.69 -3.33
C LYS A 315 3.33 23.96 -4.37
N ARG A 316 3.78 22.74 -4.09
CA ARG A 316 4.56 21.94 -5.05
C ARG A 316 3.72 21.58 -6.26
N LYS A 317 4.38 21.29 -7.39
CA LYS A 317 3.70 20.69 -8.54
C LYS A 317 3.25 19.26 -8.21
N PRO A 318 2.14 18.78 -8.82
CA PRO A 318 1.76 17.38 -8.73
C PRO A 318 2.87 16.43 -9.17
N ASN A 319 3.11 15.40 -8.35
CA ASN A 319 4.06 14.33 -8.67
C ASN A 319 3.45 13.26 -9.59
N GLY A 320 4.25 12.25 -9.98
CA GLY A 320 3.80 11.18 -10.88
C GLY A 320 2.59 10.42 -10.35
N LEU A 321 2.66 9.94 -9.10
CA LEU A 321 1.58 9.21 -8.43
C LEU A 321 0.29 10.02 -8.35
N GLN A 322 0.38 11.32 -8.02
CA GLN A 322 -0.76 12.22 -7.97
C GLN A 322 -1.39 12.43 -9.35
N LYS A 323 -0.61 12.44 -10.43
CA LYS A 323 -1.15 12.49 -11.80
C LYS A 323 -1.84 11.18 -12.19
N GLU A 324 -1.29 10.03 -11.79
CA GLU A 324 -1.91 8.72 -12.01
C GLU A 324 -3.26 8.61 -11.30
N LEU A 325 -3.34 9.02 -10.03
CA LEU A 325 -4.58 9.06 -9.25
C LEU A 325 -5.62 10.01 -9.87
N TYR A 326 -5.17 11.18 -10.34
CA TYR A 326 -6.03 12.13 -11.05
C TYR A 326 -6.64 11.49 -12.32
N ARG A 327 -5.80 10.87 -13.16
CA ARG A 327 -6.24 10.20 -14.40
C ARG A 327 -7.19 9.05 -14.13
N MET A 328 -6.86 8.20 -13.15
CA MET A 328 -7.76 7.15 -12.69
C MET A 328 -9.13 7.73 -12.35
N VAL A 329 -9.17 8.79 -11.53
CA VAL A 329 -10.43 9.41 -11.11
C VAL A 329 -11.18 10.07 -12.27
N GLU A 330 -10.52 10.72 -13.22
CA GLU A 330 -11.19 11.25 -14.42
C GLU A 330 -11.80 10.12 -15.27
N GLY A 331 -11.08 9.01 -15.42
CA GLY A 331 -11.57 7.81 -16.11
C GLY A 331 -12.83 7.21 -15.49
N LEU A 332 -13.01 7.30 -14.17
CA LEU A 332 -14.25 6.89 -13.49
C LEU A 332 -15.49 7.65 -14.01
N HIS A 333 -15.29 8.83 -14.62
CA HIS A 333 -16.33 9.66 -15.24
C HIS A 333 -16.31 9.61 -16.77
N GLY A 334 -15.54 8.68 -17.37
CA GLY A 334 -15.37 8.56 -18.82
C GLY A 334 -14.67 9.76 -19.45
N ARG A 335 -13.76 10.41 -18.71
CA ARG A 335 -12.96 11.54 -19.17
C ARG A 335 -11.49 11.15 -19.26
N SER A 336 -10.79 11.76 -20.21
CA SER A 336 -9.34 11.67 -20.25
C SER A 336 -8.72 12.59 -19.20
N GLY A 337 -7.64 12.11 -18.58
CA GLY A 337 -6.83 12.88 -17.62
C GLY A 337 -5.51 13.41 -18.21
N ASP A 338 -5.40 13.53 -19.54
CA ASP A 338 -4.20 14.01 -20.24
C ASP A 338 -3.83 15.45 -19.85
N ASP A 339 -4.78 16.22 -19.34
CA ASP A 339 -4.61 17.60 -18.91
C ASP A 339 -4.08 17.73 -17.47
N ALA A 340 -3.55 16.67 -16.87
CA ALA A 340 -3.02 16.67 -15.50
C ALA A 340 -2.03 17.81 -15.20
N ASP A 341 -1.30 18.28 -16.22
CA ASP A 341 -0.37 19.41 -16.12
C ASP A 341 -1.04 20.80 -15.99
N ARG A 342 -2.37 20.88 -16.07
CA ARG A 342 -3.12 22.13 -15.87
C ARG A 342 -3.09 22.63 -14.43
N PHE A 343 -2.89 21.73 -13.46
CA PHE A 343 -2.85 22.09 -12.05
C PHE A 343 -1.49 22.65 -11.69
N ALA A 344 -1.46 23.85 -11.12
CA ALA A 344 -0.22 24.47 -10.72
C ALA A 344 0.33 23.81 -9.45
N THR A 345 -0.55 23.30 -8.59
CA THR A 345 -0.17 22.78 -7.28
C THR A 345 -0.79 21.42 -6.92
N GLN A 346 -0.16 20.71 -5.98
CA GLN A 346 -0.69 19.47 -5.40
C GLN A 346 -2.04 19.70 -4.71
N GLU A 347 -2.23 20.85 -4.06
CA GLU A 347 -3.50 21.19 -3.41
C GLU A 347 -4.63 21.31 -4.44
N GLU A 348 -4.42 22.05 -5.53
CA GLU A 348 -5.44 22.26 -6.57
C GLU A 348 -5.86 20.92 -7.20
N MET A 349 -4.90 20.06 -7.55
CA MET A 349 -5.18 18.73 -8.09
C MET A 349 -5.89 17.85 -7.05
N GLY A 350 -5.42 17.88 -5.79
CA GLY A 350 -5.99 17.08 -4.71
C GLY A 350 -7.44 17.45 -4.40
N GLU A 351 -7.78 18.74 -4.39
CA GLU A 351 -9.15 19.21 -4.22
C GLU A 351 -10.07 18.73 -5.34
N HIS A 352 -9.62 18.86 -6.59
CA HIS A 352 -10.36 18.38 -7.75
C HIS A 352 -10.56 16.85 -7.70
N THR A 353 -9.48 16.11 -7.45
CA THR A 353 -9.49 14.65 -7.44
C THR A 353 -10.39 14.09 -6.34
N ARG A 354 -10.30 14.63 -5.11
CA ARG A 354 -11.19 14.26 -4.00
C ARG A 354 -12.66 14.50 -4.32
N ARG A 355 -12.97 15.67 -4.88
CA ARG A 355 -14.34 16.02 -5.28
C ARG A 355 -14.86 15.04 -6.33
N MET A 356 -14.05 14.73 -7.34
CA MET A 356 -14.46 13.83 -8.42
C MET A 356 -14.60 12.37 -7.94
N HIS A 357 -13.74 11.92 -7.03
CA HIS A 357 -13.84 10.63 -6.37
C HIS A 357 -15.14 10.49 -5.57
N GLU A 358 -15.48 11.50 -4.76
CA GLU A 358 -16.72 11.46 -3.96
C GLU A 358 -17.98 11.53 -4.85
N LEU A 359 -17.95 12.30 -5.95
CA LEU A 359 -19.05 12.32 -6.92
C LEU A 359 -19.28 10.94 -7.54
N PHE A 360 -18.21 10.25 -7.93
CA PHE A 360 -18.30 8.88 -8.43
C PHE A 360 -18.90 7.95 -7.38
N ARG A 361 -18.36 7.98 -6.16
CA ARG A 361 -18.83 7.15 -5.05
C ARG A 361 -20.33 7.35 -4.78
N GLN A 362 -20.81 8.59 -4.73
CA GLN A 362 -22.24 8.88 -4.52
C GLN A 362 -23.11 8.37 -5.68
N GLU A 363 -22.64 8.48 -6.92
CA GLU A 363 -23.35 7.94 -8.07
C GLU A 363 -23.47 6.41 -7.99
N GLN A 364 -22.38 5.71 -7.68
CA GLN A 364 -22.37 4.26 -7.58
C GLN A 364 -23.21 3.76 -6.38
N LEU A 365 -23.17 4.47 -5.24
CA LEU A 365 -24.05 4.19 -4.09
C LEU A 365 -25.52 4.33 -4.46
N ARG A 366 -25.89 5.32 -5.29
CA ARG A 366 -27.25 5.46 -5.80
C ARG A 366 -27.63 4.29 -6.72
N LYS A 367 -26.73 3.85 -7.61
CA LYS A 367 -26.93 2.68 -8.49
C LYS A 367 -27.03 1.37 -7.72
N HIS A 368 -26.42 1.26 -6.55
CA HIS A 368 -26.53 0.06 -5.72
C HIS A 368 -27.89 -0.04 -5.01
N ARG A 369 -28.49 1.11 -4.66
CA ARG A 369 -29.77 1.18 -3.92
C ARG A 369 -31.01 1.06 -4.82
N GLY A 370 -30.89 1.41 -6.10
CA GLY A 370 -31.97 1.35 -7.08
C GLY A 370 -31.81 0.15 -7.98
#